data_AF-A0A819RY56-F1
#
_entry.id   AF-A0A819RY56-F1
#
_cell.length_a   1.000
_cell.length_b   1.000
_cell.length_c   1.000
_cell.angle_alpha   90.00
_cell.angle_beta   90.00
_cell.angle_gamma   90.00
#
_symmetry.space_group_name_H-M   'P 1'
#
loop_
_entity.id
_entity.type
_entity.pdbx_description
1 polymer ?
#
loop_
_entity_poly.entity_id
_entity_poly.type
_entity_poly.pdbx_seq_one_letter_code
_entity_poly.pdbx_strand_id
1 'polypeptide(L)'
;MMNQNARVPSVVLEDMTVTQLEEKRLGCRSILREFCLNTTAHGLPGIARSKTRHNRIFWSVAFIIFTGFGMMALVHDNTQLPLIETAGIELAPGRRHKLGYKKKATYFLSSPYTKCTDKVPFSMQAMFENYNNADYLYSEALCYQLCGQVYTYEQCGCVSPLLWNSRTLYIPSINRVVFADLCDYDNSCYTKAIGEVLTSSSLMNDYCSECSQECLIRNFNVQTSSLSAPADWEMEYIKTFVENSSIPLPVNWNSTWYEQIHKNYLVINVVRETSIVENNTQSAAIGTVDVLSNIGGQTGLWIGISFLSIMELIEVLYQLIRHEYYVIRTKIGIASQ
;
A
#
# COMPACT_ATOMS: atom_id res chain seq x y z
N MET A 1 16.53 29.71 -55.65
CA MET A 1 17.04 28.74 -56.63
C MET A 1 17.67 27.60 -55.87
N MET A 2 17.20 26.38 -56.16
CA MET A 2 17.60 25.11 -55.55
C MET A 2 19.10 24.82 -55.78
N ASN A 3 19.76 24.24 -54.79
CA ASN A 3 20.77 23.21 -55.07
C ASN A 3 20.73 22.16 -53.95
N GLN A 4 20.25 20.98 -54.33
CA GLN A 4 20.22 19.75 -53.52
C GLN A 4 21.55 19.04 -53.70
N ASN A 5 22.23 18.66 -52.62
CA ASN A 5 23.09 17.47 -52.54
C ASN A 5 23.71 17.33 -51.13
N ALA A 6 23.02 16.57 -50.27
CA ALA A 6 23.66 15.87 -49.15
C ALA A 6 23.01 14.48 -49.06
N ARG A 7 23.80 13.47 -49.41
CA ARG A 7 23.41 12.06 -49.55
C ARG A 7 23.41 11.42 -48.16
N VAL A 8 22.25 10.97 -47.68
CA VAL A 8 22.09 10.15 -46.46
C VAL A 8 22.56 8.72 -46.76
N PRO A 9 23.34 8.05 -45.89
CA PRO A 9 23.69 6.65 -46.10
C PRO A 9 22.45 5.78 -45.86
N SER A 10 22.12 4.96 -46.85
CA SER A 10 21.09 3.93 -46.76
C SER A 10 21.51 2.88 -45.72
N VAL A 11 20.76 2.79 -44.63
CA VAL A 11 20.83 1.67 -43.68
C VAL A 11 20.39 0.42 -44.44
N VAL A 12 21.33 -0.51 -44.63
CA VAL A 12 21.06 -1.86 -45.14
C VAL A 12 20.23 -2.57 -44.08
N LEU A 13 18.96 -2.83 -44.38
CA LEU A 13 18.13 -3.79 -43.64
C LEU A 13 18.68 -5.18 -43.93
N GLU A 14 19.35 -5.79 -42.96
CA GLU A 14 19.63 -7.23 -42.99
C GLU A 14 18.30 -8.00 -42.98
N ASP A 15 18.11 -8.84 -43.99
CA ASP A 15 16.98 -9.77 -44.07
C ASP A 15 17.07 -10.78 -42.92
N MET A 16 16.26 -10.58 -41.87
CA MET A 16 16.10 -11.55 -40.79
C MET A 16 15.58 -12.88 -41.35
N THR A 17 16.28 -13.99 -41.08
CA THR A 17 15.86 -15.32 -41.53
C THR A 17 14.53 -15.73 -40.89
N VAL A 18 13.72 -16.51 -41.60
CA VAL A 18 12.40 -17.01 -41.15
C VAL A 18 12.47 -17.67 -39.77
N THR A 19 13.58 -18.34 -39.46
CA THR A 19 13.86 -18.99 -38.18
C THR A 19 14.00 -18.00 -37.02
N GLN A 20 14.68 -16.86 -37.22
CA GLN A 20 14.82 -15.83 -36.20
C GLN A 20 13.51 -15.06 -35.95
N LEU A 21 12.70 -14.89 -37.00
CA LEU A 21 11.35 -14.32 -36.87
C LEU A 21 10.43 -15.23 -36.05
N GLU A 22 10.51 -16.56 -36.23
CA GLU A 22 9.74 -17.52 -35.44
C GLU A 22 10.18 -17.55 -33.97
N GLU A 23 11.49 -17.56 -33.69
CA GLU A 23 12.04 -17.50 -32.33
C GLU A 23 11.61 -16.23 -31.59
N LYS A 24 11.70 -15.06 -32.24
CA LYS A 24 11.29 -13.77 -31.67
C LYS A 24 9.78 -13.73 -31.41
N ARG A 25 8.97 -14.36 -32.28
CA ARG A 25 7.51 -14.47 -32.13
C ARG A 25 7.10 -15.44 -31.03
N LEU A 26 7.87 -16.51 -30.82
CA LEU A 26 7.72 -17.45 -29.70
C LEU A 26 8.08 -16.79 -28.37
N GLY A 27 9.18 -16.04 -28.31
CA GLY A 27 9.59 -15.28 -27.12
C GLY A 27 8.61 -14.16 -26.76
N CYS A 28 8.15 -13.38 -27.74
CA CYS A 28 7.18 -12.32 -27.47
C CYS A 28 5.83 -12.88 -26.97
N ARG A 29 5.42 -14.07 -27.45
CA ARG A 29 4.21 -14.75 -26.99
C ARG A 29 4.36 -15.31 -25.57
N SER A 30 5.54 -15.80 -25.18
CA SER A 30 5.75 -16.29 -23.81
C SER A 30 5.74 -15.14 -22.81
N ILE A 31 6.42 -14.03 -23.13
CA ILE A 31 6.47 -12.83 -22.29
C ILE A 31 5.06 -12.23 -22.09
N LEU A 32 4.30 -12.05 -23.19
CA LEU A 32 2.93 -11.56 -23.11
C LEU A 32 2.03 -12.50 -22.30
N ARG A 33 2.23 -13.81 -22.42
CA ARG A 33 1.45 -14.80 -21.67
C ARG A 33 1.79 -14.77 -20.18
N GLU A 34 3.06 -14.62 -19.83
CA GLU A 34 3.53 -14.52 -18.45
C GLU A 34 3.01 -13.25 -17.77
N PHE A 35 3.12 -12.10 -18.47
CA PHE A 35 2.52 -10.85 -18.02
C PHE A 35 1.01 -10.99 -17.79
N CYS A 36 0.27 -11.52 -18.76
CA CYS A 36 -1.18 -11.70 -18.63
C CYS A 36 -1.58 -12.70 -17.53
N LEU A 37 -0.70 -13.60 -17.09
CA LEU A 37 -1.00 -14.56 -16.01
C LEU A 37 -0.66 -14.02 -14.63
N ASN A 38 0.29 -13.10 -14.51
CA ASN A 38 0.76 -12.52 -13.26
C ASN A 38 0.23 -11.12 -12.98
N THR A 39 -0.40 -10.47 -13.96
CA THR A 39 -1.06 -9.17 -13.77
C THR A 39 -2.26 -9.27 -12.83
N THR A 40 -2.44 -8.23 -12.01
CA THR A 40 -3.61 -8.03 -11.15
C THR A 40 -4.85 -7.56 -11.94
N ALA A 41 -4.69 -7.17 -13.20
CA ALA A 41 -5.77 -6.72 -14.06
C ALA A 41 -6.76 -7.86 -14.35
N HIS A 42 -7.92 -7.81 -13.69
CA HIS A 42 -8.99 -8.79 -13.86
C HIS A 42 -9.48 -8.81 -15.31
N GLY A 43 -9.33 -9.96 -15.97
CA GLY A 43 -9.70 -10.15 -17.38
C GLY A 43 -8.52 -10.63 -18.23
N LEU A 44 -7.32 -10.06 -18.05
CA LEU A 44 -6.11 -10.49 -18.78
C LEU A 44 -5.71 -11.95 -18.49
N PRO A 45 -5.75 -12.44 -17.23
CA PRO A 45 -5.58 -13.87 -16.95
C PRO A 45 -6.68 -14.72 -17.58
N GLY A 46 -7.90 -14.20 -17.69
CA GLY A 46 -9.02 -14.84 -18.38
C GLY A 46 -8.77 -15.01 -19.88
N ILE A 47 -8.22 -13.99 -20.55
CA ILE A 47 -7.81 -14.05 -21.96
C ILE A 47 -6.70 -15.09 -22.15
N ALA A 48 -5.67 -15.06 -21.31
CA ALA A 48 -4.51 -15.94 -21.42
C ALA A 48 -4.80 -17.41 -21.11
N ARG A 49 -5.68 -17.69 -20.13
CA ARG A 49 -6.08 -19.07 -19.76
C ARG A 49 -7.12 -19.66 -20.72
N SER A 50 -7.85 -18.84 -21.46
CA SER A 50 -8.92 -19.30 -22.36
C SER A 50 -8.37 -20.08 -23.56
N LYS A 51 -8.88 -21.31 -23.74
CA LYS A 51 -8.50 -22.21 -24.85
C LYS A 51 -9.36 -22.00 -26.11
N THR A 52 -10.59 -21.51 -25.96
CA THR A 52 -11.52 -21.29 -27.07
C THR A 52 -11.51 -19.84 -27.55
N ARG A 53 -11.68 -19.63 -28.87
CA ARG A 53 -11.77 -18.27 -29.45
C ARG A 53 -12.92 -17.46 -28.85
N HIS A 54 -14.07 -18.07 -28.62
CA HIS A 54 -15.24 -17.40 -28.03
C HIS A 54 -14.95 -16.87 -26.62
N ASN A 55 -14.31 -17.65 -25.75
CA ASN A 55 -13.97 -17.18 -24.41
C ASN A 55 -12.88 -16.11 -24.44
N ARG A 56 -11.91 -16.20 -25.36
CA ARG A 56 -10.93 -15.12 -25.55
C ARG A 56 -11.58 -13.83 -26.00
N ILE A 57 -12.54 -13.88 -26.93
CA ILE A 57 -13.30 -12.72 -27.38
C ILE A 57 -14.12 -12.17 -26.21
N PHE A 58 -14.82 -13.02 -25.46
CA PHE A 58 -15.56 -12.60 -24.26
C PHE A 58 -14.65 -11.86 -23.26
N TRP A 59 -13.51 -12.45 -22.88
CA TRP A 59 -12.59 -11.81 -21.93
C TRP A 59 -11.90 -10.58 -22.50
N SER A 60 -11.64 -10.51 -23.80
CA SER A 60 -11.05 -9.33 -24.44
C SER A 60 -12.05 -8.19 -24.52
N VAL A 61 -13.30 -8.48 -24.88
CA VAL A 61 -14.39 -7.50 -24.92
C VAL A 61 -14.75 -7.05 -23.51
N ALA A 62 -14.82 -7.96 -22.54
CA ALA A 62 -15.00 -7.61 -21.13
C ALA A 62 -13.87 -6.69 -20.65
N PHE A 63 -12.60 -7.07 -20.89
CA PHE A 63 -11.45 -6.25 -20.51
C PHE A 63 -11.51 -4.85 -21.14
N ILE A 64 -11.78 -4.75 -22.45
CA ILE A 64 -11.87 -3.46 -23.15
C ILE A 64 -13.05 -2.60 -22.64
N ILE A 65 -14.18 -3.22 -22.32
CA ILE A 65 -15.35 -2.53 -21.73
C ILE A 65 -15.02 -2.01 -20.33
N PHE A 66 -14.19 -2.73 -19.57
CA PHE A 66 -13.77 -2.30 -18.23
C PHE A 66 -12.62 -1.30 -18.24
N THR A 67 -11.80 -1.24 -19.31
CA THR A 67 -10.75 -0.19 -19.48
C THR A 67 -11.29 1.15 -20.00
N GLY A 68 -12.56 1.48 -19.71
CA GLY A 68 -13.22 2.70 -20.18
C GLY A 68 -12.92 3.90 -19.29
N PHE A 69 -13.00 5.10 -19.87
CA PHE A 69 -13.05 6.37 -19.14
C PHE A 69 -14.10 6.28 -18.03
N GLY A 70 -13.68 6.49 -16.79
CA GLY A 70 -14.52 6.35 -15.61
C GLY A 70 -14.07 7.31 -14.51
N MET A 71 -14.92 7.46 -13.50
CA MET A 71 -14.55 8.17 -12.28
C MET A 71 -13.88 7.19 -11.32
N MET A 72 -12.89 7.65 -10.57
CA MET A 72 -12.31 6.87 -9.48
C MET A 72 -12.80 7.42 -8.14
N ALA A 73 -13.15 6.53 -7.22
CA ALA A 73 -13.58 6.89 -5.86
C ALA A 73 -12.78 6.10 -4.83
N LEU A 74 -12.51 6.70 -3.67
CA LEU A 74 -11.83 6.06 -2.56
C LEU A 74 -12.60 6.35 -1.26
N VAL A 75 -12.84 5.31 -0.46
CA VAL A 75 -13.34 5.46 0.91
C VAL A 75 -12.17 5.24 1.86
N HIS A 76 -11.76 6.31 2.57
CA HIS A 76 -10.64 6.28 3.50
C HIS A 76 -10.96 7.06 4.79
N ASP A 77 -10.08 6.95 5.79
CA ASP A 77 -10.21 7.71 7.03
C ASP A 77 -9.80 9.17 6.80
N ASN A 78 -10.51 10.12 7.43
CA ASN A 78 -10.25 11.55 7.27
C ASN A 78 -8.88 11.99 7.82
N THR A 79 -8.25 11.16 8.65
CA THR A 79 -6.91 11.39 9.23
C THR A 79 -5.78 10.73 8.46
N GLN A 80 -6.05 10.17 7.27
CA GLN A 80 -5.06 9.64 6.35
C GLN A 80 -5.13 10.36 5.00
N LEU A 81 -3.99 10.48 4.33
CA LEU A 81 -3.93 11.04 2.98
C LEU A 81 -4.65 10.10 1.98
N PRO A 82 -5.49 10.63 1.07
CA PRO A 82 -6.13 9.83 0.04
C PRO A 82 -5.11 9.32 -1.00
N LEU A 83 -4.75 8.04 -0.94
CA LEU A 83 -3.93 7.37 -1.95
C LEU A 83 -4.79 6.75 -3.05
N ILE A 84 -5.47 7.61 -3.83
CA ILE A 84 -6.46 7.18 -4.83
C ILE A 84 -5.85 6.34 -5.96
N GLU A 85 -4.60 6.57 -6.31
CA GLU A 85 -3.91 5.86 -7.40
C GLU A 85 -3.67 4.37 -7.08
N THR A 86 -3.55 4.00 -5.80
CA THR A 86 -3.28 2.61 -5.38
C THR A 86 -4.53 1.90 -4.86
N ALA A 87 -5.44 2.62 -4.20
CA ALA A 87 -6.60 2.05 -3.52
C ALA A 87 -7.95 2.47 -4.14
N GLY A 88 -7.93 3.19 -5.26
CA GLY A 88 -9.12 3.71 -5.91
C GLY A 88 -10.01 2.62 -6.51
N ILE A 89 -11.32 2.88 -6.49
CA ILE A 89 -12.38 2.07 -7.08
C ILE A 89 -12.82 2.75 -8.36
N GLU A 90 -12.70 2.06 -9.48
CA GLU A 90 -13.14 2.55 -10.79
C GLU A 90 -14.66 2.42 -10.96
N LEU A 91 -15.29 3.51 -11.42
CA LEU A 91 -16.73 3.64 -11.58
C LEU A 91 -17.05 4.01 -13.02
N ALA A 92 -17.68 3.07 -13.72
CA ALA A 92 -18.11 3.28 -15.11
C ALA A 92 -19.33 4.22 -15.20
N PRO A 93 -19.38 5.15 -16.16
CA PRO A 93 -20.57 5.95 -16.44
C PRO A 93 -21.70 5.09 -17.05
N GLY A 94 -22.91 5.64 -17.09
CA GLY A 94 -24.14 4.91 -17.45
C GLY A 94 -24.61 3.93 -16.39
N ARG A 95 -24.10 4.06 -15.16
CA ARG A 95 -24.42 3.16 -14.05
C ARG A 95 -24.60 3.90 -12.73
N ARG A 96 -25.46 3.33 -11.90
CA ARG A 96 -25.63 3.66 -10.50
C ARG A 96 -24.84 2.66 -9.67
N HIS A 97 -23.81 3.13 -9.01
CA HIS A 97 -22.92 2.37 -8.15
C HIS A 97 -23.34 2.54 -6.69
N LYS A 98 -23.40 1.44 -5.94
CA LYS A 98 -23.55 1.43 -4.50
C LYS A 98 -22.25 0.90 -3.89
N LEU A 99 -21.63 1.73 -3.06
CA LEU A 99 -20.43 1.43 -2.30
C LEU A 99 -20.84 1.19 -0.84
N GLY A 100 -21.03 -0.08 -0.48
CA GLY A 100 -21.33 -0.51 0.88
C GLY A 100 -20.04 -0.67 1.68
N TYR A 101 -19.81 0.08 2.75
CA TYR A 101 -18.59 -0.04 3.53
C TYR A 101 -18.82 -0.57 4.96
N LYS A 102 -17.83 -1.33 5.46
CA LYS A 102 -17.69 -1.75 6.86
C LYS A 102 -16.37 -1.24 7.43
N LYS A 103 -16.43 -0.64 8.62
CA LYS A 103 -15.24 -0.11 9.29
C LYS A 103 -14.56 -1.19 10.12
N LYS A 104 -13.26 -1.34 9.92
CA LYS A 104 -12.39 -2.26 10.68
C LYS A 104 -11.16 -1.51 11.18
N ALA A 105 -10.85 -1.66 12.46
CA ALA A 105 -9.62 -1.14 13.06
C ALA A 105 -8.79 -2.30 13.62
N THR A 106 -7.50 -2.30 13.33
CA THR A 106 -6.55 -3.29 13.84
C THR A 106 -5.49 -2.58 14.66
N TYR A 107 -5.32 -2.99 15.91
CA TYR A 107 -4.34 -2.47 16.85
C TYR A 107 -3.26 -3.52 17.06
N PHE A 108 -2.01 -3.13 16.77
CA PHE A 108 -0.83 -3.96 16.95
C PHE A 108 -0.16 -3.66 18.28
N LEU A 109 0.43 -4.69 18.89
CA LEU A 109 1.28 -4.47 20.05
C LEU A 109 2.63 -3.91 19.62
N SER A 110 3.04 -2.81 20.25
CA SER A 110 4.35 -2.21 20.04
C SER A 110 5.50 -3.15 20.49
N SER A 111 6.73 -2.74 20.20
CA SER A 111 7.95 -3.44 20.61
C SER A 111 7.87 -3.82 22.10
N PRO A 112 8.19 -5.09 22.47
CA PRO A 112 8.97 -6.08 21.72
C PRO A 112 8.17 -7.01 20.80
N TYR A 113 6.84 -6.87 20.69
CA TYR A 113 6.01 -7.83 19.93
C TYR A 113 6.00 -7.55 18.42
N THR A 114 5.68 -6.31 18.04
CA THR A 114 5.70 -5.87 16.63
C THR A 114 6.54 -4.60 16.52
N LYS A 115 7.35 -4.51 15.46
CA LYS A 115 8.03 -3.26 15.09
C LYS A 115 7.02 -2.35 14.36
N CYS A 116 6.21 -1.64 15.13
CA CYS A 116 5.26 -0.65 14.62
C CYS A 116 5.59 0.76 15.13
N THR A 117 5.13 1.78 14.41
CA THR A 117 5.27 3.20 14.77
C THR A 117 3.99 3.97 14.52
N ASP A 118 3.71 4.96 15.38
CA ASP A 118 2.70 5.99 15.15
C ASP A 118 3.34 7.37 14.94
N LYS A 119 4.69 7.44 14.95
CA LYS A 119 5.43 8.68 14.78
C LYS A 119 5.46 9.05 13.30
N VAL A 120 4.97 10.25 13.01
CA VAL A 120 5.08 10.85 11.67
C VAL A 120 6.53 11.32 11.47
N PRO A 121 7.27 10.78 10.49
CA PRO A 121 8.62 11.24 10.18
C PRO A 121 8.57 12.65 9.58
N PHE A 122 9.66 13.41 9.75
CA PHE A 122 9.75 14.80 9.27
C PHE A 122 9.50 14.92 7.76
N SER A 123 9.89 13.90 6.99
CA SER A 123 9.64 13.81 5.54
C SER A 123 8.16 13.85 5.17
N MET A 124 7.31 13.16 5.94
CA MET A 124 5.85 13.24 5.77
C MET A 124 5.30 14.57 6.25
N GLN A 125 5.77 15.06 7.41
CA GLN A 125 5.30 16.31 7.98
C GLN A 125 5.51 17.49 7.03
N ALA A 126 6.70 17.58 6.43
CA ALA A 126 7.02 18.60 5.42
C ALA A 126 6.06 18.56 4.22
N MET A 127 5.56 17.38 3.85
CA MET A 127 4.56 17.25 2.79
C MET A 127 3.15 17.64 3.27
N PHE A 128 2.75 17.25 4.48
CA PHE A 128 1.44 17.55 5.06
C PHE A 128 1.20 19.04 5.29
N GLU A 129 2.23 19.81 5.65
CA GLU A 129 2.14 21.27 5.81
C GLU A 129 1.67 21.97 4.52
N ASN A 130 2.03 21.44 3.35
CA ASN A 130 1.56 21.96 2.06
C ASN A 130 0.12 21.52 1.72
N TYR A 131 -0.45 20.56 2.44
CA TYR A 131 -1.82 20.06 2.31
C TYR A 131 -2.76 20.69 3.35
N ASN A 132 -2.95 22.02 3.26
CA ASN A 132 -3.89 22.78 4.10
C ASN A 132 -3.70 22.57 5.61
N ASN A 133 -2.48 22.30 6.08
CA ASN A 133 -2.17 22.01 7.50
C ASN A 133 -3.06 20.93 8.12
N ALA A 134 -3.28 19.82 7.40
CA ALA A 134 -4.04 18.69 7.93
C ALA A 134 -3.19 17.83 8.88
N ASP A 135 -3.73 17.53 10.06
CA ASP A 135 -3.13 16.62 11.05
C ASP A 135 -3.28 15.16 10.61
N TYR A 136 -2.53 14.77 9.58
CA TYR A 136 -2.50 13.39 9.10
C TYR A 136 -1.63 12.51 10.00
N LEU A 137 -2.08 11.26 10.19
CA LEU A 137 -1.31 10.26 10.91
C LEU A 137 -0.29 9.57 10.00
N TYR A 138 0.64 8.87 10.63
CA TYR A 138 1.61 8.02 9.94
C TYR A 138 0.87 6.98 9.07
N SER A 139 1.35 6.80 7.84
CA SER A 139 0.87 5.77 6.92
C SER A 139 2.06 5.01 6.32
N GLU A 140 2.06 3.69 6.45
CA GLU A 140 3.15 2.86 5.95
C GLU A 140 3.33 3.02 4.44
N ALA A 141 2.22 2.93 3.70
CA ALA A 141 2.23 3.06 2.24
C ALA A 141 2.80 4.40 1.77
N LEU A 142 2.42 5.49 2.43
CA LEU A 142 2.93 6.82 2.13
C LEU A 142 4.43 6.93 2.44
N CYS A 143 4.90 6.27 3.50
CA CYS A 143 6.32 6.30 3.89
C CYS A 143 7.19 5.74 2.78
N TYR A 144 6.80 4.56 2.28
CA TYR A 144 7.50 3.89 1.19
C TYR A 144 7.42 4.66 -0.13
N GLN A 145 6.29 5.32 -0.41
CA GLN A 145 6.18 6.19 -1.59
C GLN A 145 7.12 7.38 -1.51
N LEU A 146 7.20 8.06 -0.36
CA LEU A 146 8.05 9.25 -0.19
C LEU A 146 9.54 8.90 -0.22
N CYS A 147 10.00 7.84 0.44
CA CYS A 147 11.41 7.47 0.38
C CYS A 147 11.86 7.03 -1.03
N GLY A 148 10.99 6.34 -1.79
CA GLY A 148 11.25 6.02 -3.19
C GLY A 148 11.34 7.27 -4.08
N GLN A 149 10.53 8.29 -3.78
CA GLN A 149 10.59 9.59 -4.47
C GLN A 149 11.88 10.36 -4.14
N VAL A 150 12.36 10.30 -2.90
CA VAL A 150 13.64 10.90 -2.50
C VAL A 150 14.79 10.30 -3.32
N TYR A 151 14.84 8.97 -3.45
CA TYR A 151 15.85 8.33 -4.30
C TYR A 151 15.74 8.77 -5.76
N THR A 152 14.53 8.75 -6.32
CA THR A 152 14.29 9.15 -7.72
C THR A 152 14.73 10.60 -7.97
N TYR A 153 14.46 11.49 -7.01
CA TYR A 153 14.90 12.87 -7.07
C TYR A 153 16.43 13.01 -6.97
N GLU A 154 17.10 12.27 -6.08
CA GLU A 154 18.56 12.33 -5.98
C GLU A 154 19.26 11.81 -7.25
N GLN A 155 18.69 10.84 -7.94
CA GLN A 155 19.27 10.31 -9.19
C GLN A 155 18.94 11.16 -10.42
N CYS A 156 17.71 11.65 -10.54
CA CYS A 156 17.20 12.24 -11.78
C CYS A 156 16.72 13.70 -11.66
N GLY A 157 16.67 14.26 -10.44
CA GLY A 157 16.23 15.64 -10.19
C GLY A 157 14.72 15.87 -10.34
N CYS A 158 13.92 14.82 -10.49
CA CYS A 158 12.47 14.89 -10.72
C CYS A 158 11.74 13.78 -9.94
N VAL A 159 10.43 13.91 -9.81
CA VAL A 159 9.55 12.96 -9.08
C VAL A 159 8.52 12.31 -10.00
N SER A 160 7.98 11.16 -9.58
CA SER A 160 7.01 10.40 -10.37
C SER A 160 5.77 11.24 -10.73
N PRO A 161 5.34 11.27 -12.02
CA PRO A 161 4.10 11.92 -12.43
C PRO A 161 2.85 11.24 -11.85
N LEU A 162 2.95 9.96 -11.48
CA LEU A 162 1.88 9.17 -10.85
C LEU A 162 1.75 9.43 -9.35
N LEU A 163 2.36 10.49 -8.82
CA LEU A 163 2.38 10.81 -7.39
C LEU A 163 2.41 12.33 -7.25
N TRP A 164 1.59 13.01 -8.05
CA TRP A 164 1.55 14.46 -8.25
C TRP A 164 1.29 15.25 -6.96
N ASN A 165 0.66 14.59 -5.98
CA ASN A 165 0.40 15.14 -4.66
C ASN A 165 1.67 15.18 -3.78
N SER A 166 2.60 14.27 -3.98
CA SER A 166 3.81 14.11 -3.15
C SER A 166 5.06 14.80 -3.74
N ARG A 167 4.92 16.06 -4.15
CA ARG A 167 6.03 16.84 -4.76
C ARG A 167 6.96 17.52 -3.76
N THR A 168 6.52 17.62 -2.52
CA THR A 168 7.31 18.21 -1.44
C THR A 168 8.08 17.09 -0.76
N LEU A 169 9.40 17.11 -0.87
CA LEU A 169 10.27 16.08 -0.34
C LEU A 169 11.27 16.69 0.64
N TYR A 170 11.55 15.98 1.72
CA TYR A 170 12.70 16.24 2.55
C TYR A 170 13.87 15.40 2.03
N ILE A 171 14.99 16.04 1.68
CA ILE A 171 16.20 15.37 1.19
C ILE A 171 17.23 15.30 2.33
N PRO A 172 17.53 14.11 2.88
CA PRO A 172 18.46 13.96 3.99
C PRO A 172 19.87 14.46 3.66
N SER A 173 20.35 14.21 2.44
CA SER A 173 21.70 14.55 1.99
C SER A 173 22.03 16.05 2.05
N ILE A 174 21.02 16.91 1.90
CA ILE A 174 21.16 18.37 1.92
C ILE A 174 20.38 19.03 3.07
N ASN A 175 19.74 18.23 3.93
CA ASN A 175 18.90 18.65 5.05
C ASN A 175 17.92 19.78 4.68
N ARG A 176 17.22 19.64 3.55
CA ARG A 176 16.36 20.69 3.00
C ARG A 176 15.07 20.09 2.44
N VAL A 177 13.98 20.86 2.57
CA VAL A 177 12.72 20.57 1.89
C VAL A 177 12.76 21.16 0.47
N VAL A 178 12.46 20.33 -0.53
CA VAL A 178 12.40 20.70 -1.94
C VAL A 178 11.00 20.52 -2.48
N PHE A 179 10.60 21.41 -3.39
CA PHE A 179 9.48 21.17 -4.28
C PHE A 179 10.02 20.69 -5.62
N ALA A 180 9.79 19.42 -5.95
CA ALA A 180 10.35 18.78 -7.13
C ALA A 180 9.44 18.89 -8.35
N ASP A 181 10.04 18.95 -9.54
CA ASP A 181 9.33 18.88 -10.81
C ASP A 181 8.98 17.45 -11.20
N LEU A 182 7.90 17.29 -11.97
CA LEU A 182 7.45 15.98 -12.45
C LEU A 182 8.40 15.46 -13.53
N CYS A 183 8.77 14.19 -13.43
CA CYS A 183 9.52 13.51 -14.48
C CYS A 183 8.65 13.31 -15.72
N ASP A 184 9.28 13.37 -16.89
CA ASP A 184 8.72 12.79 -18.10
C ASP A 184 8.74 11.25 -17.98
N TYR A 185 7.63 10.61 -18.35
CA TYR A 185 7.50 9.15 -18.26
C TYR A 185 8.51 8.44 -19.17
N ASP A 186 8.84 9.05 -20.31
CA ASP A 186 9.78 8.49 -21.28
C ASP A 186 11.25 8.77 -20.93
N ASN A 187 11.52 9.43 -19.78
CA ASN A 187 12.88 9.69 -19.34
C ASN A 187 13.60 8.39 -18.95
N SER A 188 14.70 8.10 -19.65
CA SER A 188 15.54 6.93 -19.39
C SER A 188 16.15 6.87 -17.98
N CYS A 189 16.35 8.03 -17.33
CA CYS A 189 16.81 8.09 -15.94
C CYS A 189 15.70 7.63 -14.99
N TYR A 190 14.50 8.22 -15.13
CA TYR A 190 13.33 7.92 -14.30
C TYR A 190 12.94 6.44 -14.36
N THR A 191 12.85 5.88 -15.56
CA THR A 191 12.52 4.47 -15.77
C THR A 191 13.54 3.51 -15.14
N LYS A 192 14.83 3.85 -15.19
CA LYS A 192 15.89 3.10 -14.50
C LYS A 192 15.80 3.24 -12.98
N ALA A 193 15.66 4.47 -12.48
CA ALA A 193 15.60 4.74 -11.04
C ALA A 193 14.43 4.01 -10.36
N ILE A 194 13.25 4.02 -10.98
CA ILE A 194 12.11 3.24 -10.48
C ILE A 194 12.41 1.74 -10.52
N GLY A 195 12.97 1.25 -11.63
CA GLY A 195 13.34 -0.15 -11.76
C GLY A 195 14.31 -0.60 -10.67
N GLU A 196 15.31 0.21 -10.34
CA GLU A 196 16.30 -0.06 -9.30
C GLU A 196 15.68 -0.06 -7.90
N VAL A 197 14.85 0.94 -7.56
CA VAL A 197 14.14 0.99 -6.26
C VAL A 197 13.22 -0.21 -6.06
N LEU A 198 12.49 -0.62 -7.10
CA LEU A 198 11.54 -1.73 -6.99
C LEU A 198 12.23 -3.10 -6.96
N THR A 199 13.43 -3.25 -7.52
CA THR A 199 14.14 -4.53 -7.59
C THR A 199 15.18 -4.71 -6.49
N SER A 200 15.75 -3.63 -5.98
CA SER A 200 16.81 -3.67 -4.97
C SER A 200 16.26 -3.48 -3.55
N SER A 201 16.07 -4.59 -2.83
CA SER A 201 15.61 -4.54 -1.44
C SER A 201 16.60 -3.85 -0.49
N SER A 202 17.91 -3.91 -0.78
CA SER A 202 18.91 -3.21 0.04
C SER A 202 18.78 -1.69 -0.10
N LEU A 203 18.63 -1.20 -1.33
CA LEU A 203 18.46 0.21 -1.61
C LEU A 203 17.18 0.76 -0.94
N MET A 204 16.08 0.01 -1.04
CA MET A 204 14.83 0.35 -0.36
C MET A 204 15.03 0.42 1.16
N ASN A 205 15.73 -0.54 1.77
CA ASN A 205 15.99 -0.52 3.21
C ASN A 205 16.89 0.65 3.65
N ASP A 206 17.86 1.05 2.82
CA ASP A 206 18.77 2.17 3.13
C ASP A 206 18.00 3.49 3.14
N TYR A 207 17.16 3.74 2.12
CA TYR A 207 16.38 4.98 1.99
C TYR A 207 15.13 5.01 2.88
N CYS A 208 14.53 3.86 3.21
CA CYS A 208 13.26 3.76 3.92
C CYS A 208 13.43 3.17 5.33
N SER A 209 14.60 3.32 5.96
CA SER A 209 14.91 2.73 7.27
C SER A 209 14.01 3.22 8.42
N GLU A 210 13.44 4.41 8.29
CA GLU A 210 12.46 4.98 9.24
C GLU A 210 11.04 4.42 9.06
N CYS A 211 10.75 3.78 7.92
CA CYS A 211 9.45 3.20 7.63
C CYS A 211 9.28 1.87 8.38
N SER A 212 8.19 1.77 9.12
CA SER A 212 7.75 0.54 9.80
C SER A 212 6.23 0.41 9.71
N GLN A 213 5.69 -0.71 10.20
CA GLN A 213 4.24 -0.92 10.15
C GLN A 213 3.50 0.09 11.03
N GLU A 214 2.29 0.50 10.64
CA GLU A 214 1.38 1.29 11.50
C GLU A 214 0.95 0.49 12.74
N CYS A 215 0.96 1.10 13.94
CA CYS A 215 0.40 0.41 15.13
C CYS A 215 -1.13 0.41 15.13
N LEU A 216 -1.76 1.37 14.44
CA LEU A 216 -3.21 1.43 14.23
C LEU A 216 -3.53 1.49 12.73
N ILE A 217 -4.05 0.38 12.19
CA ILE A 217 -4.54 0.32 10.81
C ILE A 217 -6.07 0.45 10.81
N ARG A 218 -6.59 1.43 10.06
CA ARG A 218 -8.03 1.64 9.85
C ARG A 218 -8.40 1.37 8.41
N ASN A 219 -9.12 0.29 8.18
CA ASN A 219 -9.52 -0.15 6.85
C ASN A 219 -11.03 -0.07 6.68
N PHE A 220 -11.44 0.30 5.47
CA PHE A 220 -12.83 0.27 5.03
C PHE A 220 -12.98 -0.88 4.04
N ASN A 221 -13.64 -1.96 4.45
CA ASN A 221 -13.97 -3.02 3.52
C ASN A 221 -15.17 -2.57 2.69
N VAL A 222 -14.95 -2.27 1.41
CA VAL A 222 -15.98 -1.73 0.51
C VAL A 222 -16.47 -2.83 -0.42
N GLN A 223 -17.76 -3.12 -0.37
CA GLN A 223 -18.47 -3.96 -1.33
C GLN A 223 -19.15 -3.09 -2.38
N THR A 224 -18.83 -3.35 -3.64
CA THR A 224 -19.34 -2.60 -4.77
C THR A 224 -20.45 -3.36 -5.49
N SER A 225 -21.53 -2.68 -5.84
CA SER A 225 -22.58 -3.20 -6.72
C SER A 225 -23.02 -2.12 -7.69
N SER A 226 -23.43 -2.49 -8.90
CA SER A 226 -23.83 -1.52 -9.92
C SER A 226 -25.03 -1.97 -10.74
N LEU A 227 -25.88 -1.01 -11.08
CA LEU A 227 -27.04 -1.19 -11.96
C LEU A 227 -26.99 -0.17 -13.09
N SER A 228 -27.58 -0.50 -14.24
CA SER A 228 -27.72 0.46 -15.34
C SER A 228 -28.51 1.68 -14.88
N ALA A 229 -28.05 2.88 -15.24
CA ALA A 229 -28.70 4.13 -14.88
C ALA A 229 -28.36 5.21 -15.92
N PRO A 230 -29.21 6.24 -16.08
CA PRO A 230 -30.48 6.46 -15.37
C PRO A 230 -31.62 5.56 -15.88
N ALA A 231 -32.73 5.53 -15.14
CA ALA A 231 -33.95 4.90 -15.63
C ALA A 231 -34.64 5.80 -16.67
N ASP A 232 -35.32 5.22 -17.66
CA ASP A 232 -35.93 5.98 -18.76
C ASP A 232 -36.89 7.08 -18.31
N TRP A 233 -37.62 6.85 -17.22
CA TRP A 233 -38.55 7.82 -16.65
C TRP A 233 -37.84 9.00 -15.95
N GLU A 234 -36.58 8.85 -15.51
CA GLU A 234 -35.79 9.92 -14.89
C GLU A 234 -35.17 10.86 -15.96
N MET A 235 -35.12 10.42 -17.22
CA MET A 235 -34.35 11.08 -18.29
C MET A 235 -34.79 12.52 -18.57
N GLU A 236 -36.09 12.80 -18.63
CA GLU A 236 -36.58 14.16 -18.93
C GLU A 236 -36.27 15.14 -17.79
N TYR A 237 -36.28 14.65 -16.53
CA TYR A 237 -35.89 15.44 -15.38
C TYR A 237 -34.40 15.76 -15.40
N ILE A 238 -33.55 14.76 -15.70
CA ILE A 238 -32.09 14.95 -15.81
C ILE A 238 -31.77 15.92 -16.95
N LYS A 239 -32.44 15.80 -18.09
CA LYS A 239 -32.29 16.73 -19.22
C LYS A 239 -32.59 18.16 -18.80
N THR A 240 -33.73 18.40 -18.15
CA THR A 240 -34.12 19.74 -17.67
C THR A 240 -33.09 20.31 -16.70
N PHE A 241 -32.57 19.46 -15.79
CA PHE A 241 -31.51 19.86 -14.87
C PHE A 241 -30.21 20.25 -15.61
N VAL A 242 -29.79 19.44 -16.58
CA VAL A 242 -28.58 19.70 -17.38
C VAL A 242 -28.72 20.97 -18.20
N GLU A 243 -29.87 21.20 -18.85
CA GLU A 243 -30.13 22.41 -19.63
C GLU A 243 -30.19 23.69 -18.78
N ASN A 244 -30.66 23.58 -17.53
CA ASN A 244 -30.66 24.69 -16.57
C ASN A 244 -29.32 24.89 -15.85
N SER A 245 -28.40 23.94 -15.97
CA SER A 245 -27.08 24.01 -15.34
C SER A 245 -26.09 24.77 -16.21
N SER A 246 -25.03 25.33 -15.61
CA SER A 246 -23.95 26.00 -16.35
C SER A 246 -22.97 25.03 -17.03
N ILE A 247 -23.40 23.79 -17.29
CA ILE A 247 -22.58 22.75 -17.91
C ILE A 247 -22.53 22.99 -19.43
N PRO A 248 -21.34 22.99 -20.06
CA PRO A 248 -21.23 23.14 -21.51
C PRO A 248 -21.96 21.99 -22.22
N LEU A 249 -22.97 22.32 -23.01
CA LEU A 249 -23.73 21.34 -23.77
C LEU A 249 -22.98 20.92 -25.04
N PRO A 250 -23.04 19.64 -25.45
CA PRO A 250 -22.55 19.20 -26.75
C PRO A 250 -23.23 19.95 -27.91
N VAL A 251 -22.50 20.19 -29.00
CA VAL A 251 -22.99 20.95 -30.19
C VAL A 251 -24.31 20.41 -30.76
N ASN A 252 -24.53 19.08 -30.68
CA ASN A 252 -25.74 18.41 -31.18
C ASN A 252 -26.68 17.95 -30.04
N TRP A 253 -26.73 18.68 -28.92
CA TRP A 253 -27.53 18.28 -27.75
C TRP A 253 -29.00 17.99 -28.10
N ASN A 254 -29.66 18.86 -28.87
CA ASN A 254 -31.09 18.74 -29.18
C ASN A 254 -31.50 17.38 -29.78
N SER A 255 -30.62 16.72 -30.55
CA SER A 255 -30.89 15.41 -31.16
C SER A 255 -30.21 14.24 -30.47
N THR A 256 -29.16 14.48 -29.66
CA THR A 256 -28.34 13.41 -29.06
C THR A 256 -28.38 13.35 -27.54
N TRP A 257 -29.13 14.24 -26.88
CA TRP A 257 -29.19 14.37 -25.42
C TRP A 257 -29.43 13.02 -24.72
N TYR A 258 -30.32 12.17 -25.24
CA TYR A 258 -30.66 10.89 -24.62
C TYR A 258 -29.43 9.97 -24.53
N GLU A 259 -28.69 9.80 -25.63
CA GLU A 259 -27.46 9.00 -25.62
C GLU A 259 -26.35 9.67 -24.80
N GLN A 260 -26.26 10.99 -24.85
CA GLN A 260 -25.23 11.75 -24.12
C GLN A 260 -25.42 11.61 -22.61
N ILE A 261 -26.65 11.66 -22.12
CA ILE A 261 -26.96 11.42 -20.71
C ILE A 261 -26.62 9.98 -20.35
N HIS A 262 -27.09 8.98 -21.10
CA HIS A 262 -26.77 7.57 -20.80
C HIS A 262 -25.27 7.26 -20.81
N LYS A 263 -24.48 7.88 -21.70
CA LYS A 263 -23.03 7.66 -21.79
C LYS A 263 -22.22 8.35 -20.70
N ASN A 264 -22.73 9.43 -20.11
CA ASN A 264 -21.96 10.26 -19.16
C ASN A 264 -22.54 10.30 -17.73
N TYR A 265 -23.79 9.90 -17.53
CA TYR A 265 -24.45 9.96 -16.23
C TYR A 265 -23.93 8.87 -15.29
N LEU A 266 -23.54 9.26 -14.09
CA LEU A 266 -23.00 8.34 -13.09
C LEU A 266 -23.56 8.72 -11.72
N VAL A 267 -24.04 7.72 -10.97
CA VAL A 267 -24.55 7.93 -9.61
C VAL A 267 -23.73 7.09 -8.64
N ILE A 268 -23.28 7.70 -7.54
CA ILE A 268 -22.52 7.03 -6.48
C ILE A 268 -23.30 7.13 -5.18
N ASN A 269 -23.68 5.99 -4.62
CA ASN A 269 -24.31 5.89 -3.31
C ASN A 269 -23.32 5.25 -2.33
N VAL A 270 -22.71 6.06 -1.47
CA VAL A 270 -21.83 5.57 -0.40
C VAL A 270 -22.66 5.30 0.84
N VAL A 271 -22.77 4.04 1.24
CA VAL A 271 -23.66 3.60 2.33
C VAL A 271 -22.89 2.76 3.32
N ARG A 272 -23.10 2.99 4.61
CA ARG A 272 -22.59 2.12 5.65
C ARG A 272 -23.43 0.84 5.69
N GLU A 273 -22.82 -0.33 5.50
CA GLU A 273 -23.57 -1.60 5.54
C GLU A 273 -24.07 -1.94 6.94
N THR A 274 -23.22 -1.70 7.95
CA THR A 274 -23.51 -1.99 9.34
C THR A 274 -22.97 -0.88 10.24
N SER A 275 -23.69 -0.51 11.29
CA SER A 275 -23.18 0.42 12.31
C SER A 275 -22.11 -0.19 13.22
N ILE A 276 -21.89 -1.51 13.13
CA ILE A 276 -20.86 -2.23 13.88
C ILE A 276 -19.48 -1.88 13.32
N VAL A 277 -18.55 -1.60 14.22
CA VAL A 277 -17.12 -1.43 13.92
C VAL A 277 -16.39 -2.66 14.45
N GLU A 278 -15.63 -3.32 13.58
CA GLU A 278 -14.80 -4.46 13.97
C GLU A 278 -13.46 -3.96 14.52
N ASN A 279 -13.18 -4.24 15.79
CA ASN A 279 -11.90 -3.90 16.42
C ASN A 279 -11.10 -5.18 16.68
N ASN A 280 -9.96 -5.33 16.01
CA ASN A 280 -9.02 -6.42 16.21
C ASN A 280 -7.84 -5.90 17.02
N THR A 281 -7.70 -6.33 18.27
CA THR A 281 -6.57 -5.93 19.12
C THR A 281 -5.64 -7.12 19.34
N GLN A 282 -4.36 -6.95 19.06
CA GLN A 282 -3.35 -7.92 19.46
C GLN A 282 -3.15 -7.87 20.99
N SER A 283 -3.11 -9.03 21.62
CA SER A 283 -2.83 -9.19 23.05
C SER A 283 -1.73 -10.22 23.25
N ALA A 284 -0.88 -10.01 24.26
CA ALA A 284 0.18 -10.97 24.59
C ALA A 284 -0.46 -12.32 24.97
N ALA A 285 0.04 -13.40 24.38
CA ALA A 285 -0.51 -14.74 24.63
C ALA A 285 -0.23 -15.23 26.05
N ILE A 286 0.86 -14.75 26.67
CA ILE A 286 1.28 -15.09 28.03
C ILE A 286 1.71 -13.79 28.71
N GLY A 287 1.00 -13.41 29.77
CA GLY A 287 1.37 -12.28 30.62
C GLY A 287 2.44 -12.67 31.65
N THR A 288 3.00 -11.68 32.35
CA THR A 288 3.98 -11.90 33.43
C THR A 288 3.39 -12.75 34.57
N VAL A 289 2.11 -12.56 34.88
CA VAL A 289 1.38 -13.35 35.88
C VAL A 289 1.25 -14.80 35.43
N ASP A 290 0.99 -15.05 34.15
CA ASP A 290 0.89 -16.39 33.60
C ASP A 290 2.24 -17.10 33.64
N VAL A 291 3.34 -16.40 33.35
CA VAL A 291 4.70 -16.95 33.49
C VAL A 291 4.96 -17.37 34.94
N LEU A 292 4.67 -16.50 35.91
CA LEU A 292 4.89 -16.80 37.32
C LEU A 292 4.01 -17.95 37.81
N SER A 293 2.74 -17.97 37.39
CA SER A 293 1.78 -19.03 37.68
C SER A 293 2.24 -20.38 37.09
N ASN A 294 2.71 -20.38 35.84
CA ASN A 294 3.21 -21.59 35.19
C ASN A 294 4.48 -22.12 35.86
N ILE A 295 5.43 -21.25 36.22
CA ILE A 295 6.63 -21.65 36.95
C ILE A 295 6.22 -22.23 38.31
N GLY A 296 5.44 -21.50 39.11
CA GLY A 296 5.01 -21.96 40.44
C GLY A 296 4.19 -23.24 40.40
N GLY A 297 3.30 -23.38 39.41
CA GLY A 297 2.50 -24.57 39.19
C GLY A 297 3.35 -25.78 38.83
N GLN A 298 4.31 -25.63 37.92
CA GLN A 298 5.21 -26.72 37.53
C GLN A 298 6.19 -27.09 38.66
N THR A 299 6.80 -26.12 39.35
CA THR A 299 7.71 -26.41 40.47
C THR A 299 6.97 -27.04 41.65
N GLY A 300 5.75 -26.57 41.93
CA GLY A 300 4.89 -27.14 42.96
C GLY A 300 4.42 -28.57 42.61
N LEU A 301 4.16 -28.85 41.34
CA LEU A 301 3.72 -30.18 40.90
C LEU A 301 4.86 -31.22 40.92
N TRP A 302 6.03 -30.89 40.37
CA TRP A 302 7.11 -31.87 40.18
C TRP A 302 7.98 -32.04 41.41
N ILE A 303 8.30 -30.95 42.11
CA ILE A 303 9.25 -30.97 43.23
C ILE A 303 8.51 -30.75 44.56
N GLY A 304 7.29 -30.21 44.55
CA GLY A 304 6.57 -29.86 45.77
C GLY A 304 7.13 -28.61 46.46
N ILE A 305 8.00 -27.84 45.78
CA ILE A 305 8.65 -26.67 46.36
C ILE A 305 7.82 -25.43 46.10
N SER A 306 7.60 -24.65 47.16
CA SER A 306 6.95 -23.35 47.11
C SER A 306 7.97 -22.21 47.32
N PHE A 307 7.52 -20.97 47.13
CA PHE A 307 8.32 -19.79 47.47
C PHE A 307 8.77 -19.79 48.94
N LEU A 308 7.90 -20.24 49.86
CA LEU A 308 8.25 -20.36 51.28
C LEU A 308 9.34 -21.41 51.51
N SER A 309 9.27 -22.54 50.82
CA SER A 309 10.30 -23.60 50.90
C SER A 309 11.68 -23.11 50.41
N ILE A 310 11.71 -22.20 49.41
CA ILE A 310 12.97 -21.55 48.97
C ILE A 310 13.50 -20.61 50.06
N MET A 311 12.63 -19.83 50.71
CA MET A 311 13.04 -18.95 51.81
C MET A 311 13.58 -19.75 53.00
N GLU A 312 12.98 -20.88 53.33
CA GLU A 312 13.48 -21.81 54.35
C GLU A 312 14.88 -22.35 53.99
N LEU A 313 15.11 -22.73 52.73
CA LEU A 313 16.43 -23.17 52.28
C LEU A 313 17.48 -22.06 52.41
N ILE A 314 17.12 -20.82 52.05
CA ILE A 314 18.00 -19.65 52.20
C ILE A 314 18.32 -19.40 53.69
N GLU A 315 17.34 -19.54 54.58
CA GLU A 315 17.55 -19.39 56.01
C GLU A 315 18.53 -20.44 56.55
N VAL A 316 18.36 -21.71 56.17
CA VAL A 316 19.26 -22.80 56.57
C VAL A 316 20.68 -22.55 56.05
N LEU A 317 20.84 -22.14 54.79
CA LEU A 317 22.15 -21.79 54.23
C LEU A 317 22.79 -20.63 55.00
N TYR A 318 22.03 -19.59 55.34
CA TYR A 318 22.52 -18.48 56.15
C TYR A 318 22.97 -18.93 57.54
N GLN A 319 22.18 -19.78 58.21
CA GLN A 319 22.53 -20.32 59.53
C GLN A 319 23.81 -21.18 59.46
N LEU A 320 23.97 -22.01 58.43
CA LEU A 320 25.16 -22.84 58.21
C LEU A 320 26.42 -21.97 57.99
N ILE A 321 26.34 -20.96 57.12
CA ILE A 321 27.47 -20.05 56.87
C ILE A 321 27.86 -19.31 58.14
N ARG A 322 26.87 -18.82 58.91
CA ARG A 322 27.11 -18.15 60.19
C ARG A 322 27.77 -19.08 61.20
N HIS A 323 27.35 -20.35 61.26
CA HIS A 323 27.95 -21.35 62.15
C HIS A 323 29.40 -21.66 61.77
N GLU A 324 29.69 -21.92 60.49
CA GLU A 324 31.05 -22.12 60.00
C GLU A 324 31.94 -20.90 60.28
N TYR A 325 31.43 -19.69 60.05
CA TYR A 325 32.15 -18.46 60.41
C TYR A 325 32.47 -18.39 61.91
N TYR A 326 31.52 -18.79 62.78
CA TYR A 326 31.74 -18.83 64.22
C TYR A 326 32.79 -19.88 64.65
N VAL A 327 32.76 -21.07 64.04
CA VAL A 327 33.76 -22.14 64.29
C VAL A 327 35.16 -21.71 63.82
N ILE A 328 35.26 -21.07 62.65
CA ILE A 328 36.53 -20.55 62.14
C ILE A 328 37.07 -19.46 63.08
N ARG A 329 36.22 -18.51 63.51
CA ARG A 329 36.61 -17.45 64.43
C ARG A 329 37.09 -17.99 65.78
N THR A 330 36.43 -19.00 66.33
CA THR A 330 36.84 -19.62 67.60
C THR A 330 38.15 -20.40 67.47
N LYS A 331 38.37 -21.13 66.37
CA LYS A 331 39.67 -21.79 66.10
C LYS A 331 40.82 -20.79 65.96
N ILE A 332 40.60 -19.65 65.29
CA ILE A 332 41.61 -18.58 65.17
C ILE A 332 41.85 -17.88 66.52
N GLY A 333 40.82 -17.70 67.34
CA GLY A 333 40.94 -17.14 68.69
C GLY A 333 41.72 -18.04 69.66
N ILE A 334 41.69 -19.36 69.49
CA ILE A 334 42.45 -20.31 70.30
C ILE A 334 43.91 -20.44 69.81
N ALA A 335 44.21 -20.16 68.55
CA ALA A 335 45.57 -20.20 68.00
C ALA A 335 46.41 -18.94 68.31
N SER A 336 45.86 -17.96 69.04
CA SER A 336 46.52 -16.70 69.43
C SER A 336 46.76 -16.55 70.94
N GLN A 337 46.53 -17.63 71.71
CA GLN A 337 47.03 -17.83 73.08
C GLN A 337 48.03 -18.98 73.06
#